data_AF-A0A972S7V8-F1
#
_entry.id   AF-A0A972S7V8-F1
#
_cell.length_a   1.000
_cell.length_b   1.000
_cell.length_c   1.000
_cell.angle_alpha   90.00
_cell.angle_beta   90.00
_cell.angle_gamma   90.00
#
_symmetry.space_group_name_H-M   'P 1'
#
loop_
_entity.id
_entity.type
_entity.pdbx_description
1 polymer ?
#
loop_
_entity_poly.entity_id
_entity_poly.type
_entity_poly.pdbx_seq_one_letter_code
_entity_poly.pdbx_strand_id
1 'polypeptide(L)'
;MQRRGFTMVELIFVIVIIGILATMAMPKFDDTTNRAKINSELSGMESMAAAIRGAIEFHVEDFGDAKVNWHNYADMNDSTANYSVRAAHYGNINKSKLVLKKIAKKNDKLRIAGWAPVDSNGNWSFKDGLYFDILMVEGEASNSKTGVPFPKEATNNDIPGKPDRNDFWVFNPSPVDIVVVGGSNTPINKTVVESGSLVLVDVNGTKAVNVRNVRFSGLTNGNGSPTQFYFTAPK
;
A
#
# COMPACT_ATOMS: atom_id res chain seq x y z
N MET A 1 59.14 -23.66 -16.00
CA MET A 1 58.07 -24.07 -15.06
C MET A 1 56.83 -24.40 -15.89
N GLN A 2 56.43 -25.67 -15.96
CA GLN A 2 55.22 -26.05 -16.71
C GLN A 2 53.98 -25.73 -15.87
N ARG A 3 53.15 -24.80 -16.36
CA ARG A 3 51.82 -24.54 -15.80
C ARG A 3 50.93 -25.72 -16.22
N ARG A 4 50.55 -26.58 -15.28
CA ARG A 4 49.50 -27.58 -15.51
C ARG A 4 48.20 -26.82 -15.75
N GLY A 5 47.63 -26.98 -16.95
CA GLY A 5 46.32 -26.45 -17.29
C GLY A 5 45.21 -27.25 -16.59
N PHE A 6 44.07 -26.60 -16.40
CA PHE A 6 42.85 -27.23 -15.88
C PHE A 6 42.29 -28.24 -16.89
N THR A 7 41.93 -29.45 -16.45
CA THR A 7 41.38 -30.48 -17.35
C THR A 7 39.89 -30.24 -17.60
N MET A 8 39.38 -30.70 -18.76
CA MET A 8 37.94 -30.64 -19.06
C MET A 8 37.10 -31.42 -18.04
N VAL A 9 37.63 -32.52 -17.51
CA VAL A 9 36.92 -33.35 -16.50
C VAL A 9 36.81 -32.60 -15.16
N GLU A 10 37.87 -31.94 -14.72
CA GLU A 10 37.83 -31.09 -13.51
C GLU A 10 36.80 -29.97 -13.67
N LEU A 11 36.72 -29.35 -14.85
CA LEU A 11 35.71 -28.33 -15.12
C LEU A 11 34.29 -28.86 -15.04
N ILE A 12 34.04 -30.06 -15.58
CA ILE A 12 32.73 -30.71 -15.51
C ILE A 12 32.33 -31.00 -14.06
N PHE A 13 33.26 -31.50 -13.23
CA PHE A 13 32.96 -31.73 -11.81
C PHE A 13 32.66 -30.42 -11.07
N VAL A 14 33.38 -29.34 -11.36
CA VAL A 14 33.12 -28.04 -10.73
C VAL A 14 31.73 -27.49 -11.10
N ILE A 15 31.33 -27.52 -12.37
CA ILE A 15 29.99 -27.04 -12.76
C ILE A 15 28.87 -27.91 -12.16
N VAL A 16 29.10 -29.22 -12.00
CA VAL A 16 28.13 -30.13 -11.37
C VAL A 16 27.98 -29.80 -9.88
N ILE A 17 29.09 -29.62 -9.16
CA ILE A 17 29.06 -29.26 -7.73
C ILE A 17 28.35 -27.91 -7.53
N ILE A 18 28.71 -26.89 -8.34
CA ILE A 18 28.04 -25.58 -8.29
C ILE A 18 26.54 -25.71 -8.60
N GLY A 19 26.15 -26.56 -9.56
CA GLY A 19 24.74 -26.80 -9.89
C GLY A 19 23.93 -27.39 -8.72
N ILE A 20 24.50 -28.36 -8.00
CA ILE A 20 23.86 -28.96 -6.81
C ILE A 20 23.72 -27.91 -5.70
N LEU A 21 24.81 -27.20 -5.40
CA LEU A 21 24.82 -26.17 -4.35
C LEU A 21 23.84 -25.02 -4.66
N ALA A 22 23.79 -24.57 -5.92
CA ALA A 22 22.87 -23.53 -6.36
C ALA A 22 21.41 -23.93 -6.14
N THR A 23 21.06 -25.18 -6.44
CA THR A 23 19.70 -25.71 -6.27
C THR A 23 19.25 -25.71 -4.80
N MET A 24 20.16 -26.01 -3.87
CA MET A 24 19.85 -25.97 -2.42
C MET A 24 19.81 -24.54 -1.87
N ALA A 25 20.63 -23.62 -2.40
CA ALA A 25 20.73 -22.26 -1.92
C ALA A 25 19.58 -21.35 -2.41
N MET A 26 19.08 -21.58 -3.63
CA MET A 26 18.09 -20.71 -4.27
C MET A 26 16.76 -20.57 -3.50
N PRO A 27 16.12 -21.65 -3.00
CA PRO A 27 14.88 -21.52 -2.22
C PRO A 27 15.04 -20.70 -0.94
N LYS A 28 16.21 -20.79 -0.28
CA LYS A 28 16.52 -20.04 0.94
C LYS A 28 16.72 -18.55 0.67
N PHE A 29 17.26 -18.21 -0.51
CA PHE A 29 17.44 -16.82 -0.93
C PHE A 29 16.10 -16.11 -1.18
N ASP A 30 15.13 -16.82 -1.77
CA ASP A 30 13.79 -16.28 -2.01
C ASP A 30 13.06 -15.96 -0.69
N ASP A 31 13.08 -16.88 0.29
CA ASP A 31 12.47 -16.63 1.62
C ASP A 31 13.14 -15.44 2.34
N THR A 32 14.48 -15.37 2.30
CA THR A 32 15.22 -14.26 2.92
C THR A 32 14.87 -12.92 2.27
N THR A 33 14.75 -12.89 0.94
CA THR A 33 14.35 -11.70 0.19
C THR A 33 12.93 -11.28 0.51
N ASN A 34 12.00 -12.24 0.60
CA ASN A 34 10.60 -11.96 0.96
C ASN A 34 10.48 -11.41 2.38
N ARG A 35 11.16 -12.02 3.37
CA ARG A 35 11.22 -11.49 4.74
C ARG A 35 11.81 -10.09 4.80
N ALA A 36 12.85 -9.82 4.00
CA ALA A 36 13.44 -8.48 3.92
C ALA A 36 12.43 -7.45 3.37
N LYS A 37 11.65 -7.80 2.34
CA LYS A 37 10.57 -6.95 1.81
C LYS A 37 9.50 -6.67 2.86
N ILE A 38 8.99 -7.70 3.53
CA ILE A 38 7.98 -7.58 4.60
C ILE A 38 8.47 -6.63 5.69
N ASN A 39 9.67 -6.89 6.23
CA ASN A 39 10.21 -6.10 7.34
C ASN A 39 10.53 -4.66 6.91
N SER A 40 11.05 -4.46 5.69
CA SER A 40 11.30 -3.12 5.15
C SER A 40 10.00 -2.33 4.96
N GLU A 41 8.93 -2.99 4.54
CA GLU A 41 7.63 -2.34 4.38
C GLU A 41 7.01 -1.99 5.72
N LEU A 42 6.93 -2.94 6.67
CA LEU A 42 6.39 -2.69 8.01
C LEU A 42 7.10 -1.53 8.70
N SER A 43 8.43 -1.58 8.78
CA SER A 43 9.22 -0.51 9.41
C SER A 43 9.07 0.84 8.69
N GLY A 44 9.01 0.82 7.35
CA GLY A 44 8.77 2.02 6.56
C GLY A 44 7.40 2.64 6.85
N MET A 45 6.34 1.82 6.85
CA MET A 45 4.96 2.26 7.07
C MET A 45 4.73 2.74 8.50
N GLU A 46 5.34 2.11 9.50
CA GLU A 46 5.31 2.58 10.90
C GLU A 46 5.95 3.96 11.05
N SER A 47 7.13 4.16 10.45
CA SER A 47 7.79 5.47 10.44
C SER A 47 6.93 6.53 9.74
N MET A 48 6.28 6.15 8.64
CA MET A 48 5.36 7.03 7.92
C MET A 48 4.10 7.36 8.73
N ALA A 49 3.52 6.39 9.45
CA ALA A 49 2.37 6.60 10.32
C ALA A 49 2.69 7.62 11.42
N ALA A 50 3.87 7.53 12.04
CA ALA A 50 4.32 8.53 13.02
C ALA A 50 4.49 9.92 12.38
N ALA A 51 5.09 9.98 11.17
CA ALA A 51 5.28 11.24 10.45
C ALA A 51 3.95 11.86 9.99
N ILE A 52 2.96 11.05 9.62
CA ILE A 52 1.60 11.51 9.28
C ILE A 52 0.97 12.23 10.47
N ARG A 53 1.00 11.61 11.65
CA ARG A 53 0.42 12.20 12.86
C ARG A 53 1.03 13.56 13.16
N GLY A 54 2.37 13.63 13.22
CA GLY A 54 3.06 14.90 13.44
C GLY A 54 2.77 15.93 12.33
N ALA A 55 2.70 15.52 11.07
CA ALA A 55 2.38 16.42 9.97
C ALA A 55 0.98 17.02 10.06
N ILE A 56 -0.02 16.26 10.56
CA ILE A 56 -1.37 16.78 10.81
C ILE A 56 -1.36 17.72 12.00
N GLU A 57 -0.78 17.30 13.13
CA GLU A 57 -0.71 18.09 14.36
C GLU A 57 -0.08 19.46 14.12
N PHE A 58 1.13 19.50 13.55
CA PHE A 58 1.82 20.76 13.25
C PHE A 58 1.04 21.62 12.25
N HIS A 59 0.37 21.02 11.28
CA HIS A 59 -0.39 21.79 10.30
C HIS A 59 -1.62 22.45 10.92
N VAL A 60 -2.32 21.74 11.82
CA VAL A 60 -3.44 22.30 12.56
C VAL A 60 -2.98 23.44 13.47
N GLU A 61 -1.83 23.31 14.13
CA GLU A 61 -1.25 24.37 14.98
C GLU A 61 -0.86 25.62 14.16
N ASP A 62 -0.20 25.42 13.01
CA ASP A 62 0.32 26.52 12.19
C ASP A 62 -0.77 27.25 11.38
N PHE A 63 -1.76 26.51 10.87
CA PHE A 63 -2.74 27.02 9.88
C PHE A 63 -4.18 27.00 10.36
N GLY A 64 -4.49 26.32 11.47
CA GLY A 64 -5.86 26.22 12.01
C GLY A 64 -6.78 25.27 11.23
N ASP A 65 -6.24 24.46 10.32
CA ASP A 65 -6.99 23.47 9.56
C ASP A 65 -6.16 22.20 9.26
N ALA A 66 -6.83 21.13 8.82
CA ALA A 66 -6.22 19.82 8.58
C ALA A 66 -5.93 19.52 7.09
N LYS A 67 -5.87 20.54 6.21
CA LYS A 67 -5.66 20.39 4.75
C LYS A 67 -4.20 20.18 4.37
N VAL A 68 -3.63 19.09 4.86
CA VAL A 68 -2.26 18.70 4.55
C VAL A 68 -2.14 18.25 3.09
N ASN A 69 -1.26 18.89 2.30
CA ASN A 69 -0.93 18.44 0.95
C ASN A 69 0.00 17.21 1.02
N TRP A 70 -0.58 16.01 1.04
CA TRP A 70 0.15 14.75 1.20
C TRP A 70 1.07 14.40 0.02
N HIS A 71 0.72 14.82 -1.20
CA HIS A 71 1.40 14.36 -2.42
C HIS A 71 2.32 15.43 -3.04
N ASN A 72 2.26 16.66 -2.55
CA ASN A 72 2.87 17.84 -3.18
C ASN A 72 2.50 17.90 -4.68
N TYR A 73 1.21 17.77 -4.95
CA TYR A 73 0.65 17.87 -6.29
C TYR A 73 0.14 19.30 -6.51
N ALA A 74 0.38 19.84 -7.70
CA ALA A 74 0.21 21.26 -7.98
C ALA A 74 -1.24 21.74 -7.77
N ASP A 75 -2.20 20.92 -8.18
CA ASP A 75 -3.63 21.21 -8.08
C ASP A 75 -4.24 20.35 -6.98
N MET A 76 -4.15 20.82 -5.73
CA MET A 76 -4.84 20.13 -4.62
C MET A 76 -6.34 20.35 -4.61
N ASN A 77 -6.81 21.43 -5.23
CA ASN A 77 -8.21 21.81 -5.27
C ASN A 77 -8.72 21.69 -6.71
N ASP A 78 -9.40 20.58 -7.02
CA ASP A 78 -9.95 20.32 -8.35
C ASP A 78 -11.13 21.26 -8.63
N SER A 79 -10.97 22.19 -9.57
CA SER A 79 -12.05 23.10 -10.00
C SER A 79 -13.18 22.39 -10.76
N THR A 80 -12.93 21.20 -11.33
CA THR A 80 -13.91 20.35 -12.02
C THR A 80 -13.84 18.91 -11.49
N ALA A 81 -14.06 18.76 -10.19
CA ALA A 81 -13.82 17.51 -9.50
C ALA A 81 -14.83 16.41 -9.88
N ASN A 82 -14.33 15.34 -10.49
CA ASN A 82 -15.08 14.12 -10.81
C ASN A 82 -14.16 12.90 -10.79
N TYR A 83 -14.74 11.69 -10.85
CA TYR A 83 -13.97 10.44 -10.81
C TYR A 83 -12.85 10.34 -11.86
N SER A 84 -13.10 10.82 -13.07
CA SER A 84 -12.16 10.73 -14.19
C SER A 84 -10.94 11.63 -13.98
N VAL A 85 -11.16 12.83 -13.43
CA VAL A 85 -10.11 13.80 -13.07
C VAL A 85 -9.31 13.27 -11.87
N ARG A 86 -10.00 12.86 -10.81
CA ARG A 86 -9.35 12.38 -9.58
C ARG A 86 -8.51 11.12 -9.80
N ALA A 87 -9.02 10.18 -10.59
CA ALA A 87 -8.25 9.00 -10.99
C ALA A 87 -7.00 9.35 -11.81
N ALA A 88 -7.04 10.41 -12.63
CA ALA A 88 -5.87 10.89 -13.37
C ALA A 88 -4.82 11.53 -12.45
N HIS A 89 -5.24 12.30 -11.44
CA HIS A 89 -4.33 12.87 -10.44
C HIS A 89 -3.54 11.78 -9.71
N TYR A 90 -4.23 10.76 -9.18
CA TYR A 90 -3.55 9.65 -8.52
C TYR A 90 -2.68 8.80 -9.47
N GLY A 91 -3.10 8.67 -10.74
CA GLY A 91 -2.27 8.07 -11.78
C GLY A 91 -0.96 8.83 -11.99
N ASN A 92 -1.02 10.16 -12.04
CA ASN A 92 0.14 11.02 -12.18
C ASN A 92 1.04 11.03 -10.94
N ILE A 93 0.45 11.00 -9.74
CA ILE A 93 1.19 10.88 -8.46
C ILE A 93 1.97 9.56 -8.43
N ASN A 94 1.34 8.45 -8.83
CA ASN A 94 1.99 7.15 -8.95
C ASN A 94 3.13 7.17 -9.98
N LYS A 95 2.89 7.69 -11.19
CA LYS A 95 3.93 7.80 -12.25
C LYS A 95 5.12 8.64 -11.79
N SER A 96 4.85 9.70 -11.04
CA SER A 96 5.87 10.62 -10.52
C SER A 96 6.54 10.12 -9.24
N LYS A 97 6.06 9.00 -8.65
CA LYS A 97 6.56 8.41 -7.40
C LYS A 97 6.51 9.38 -6.20
N LEU A 98 5.44 10.19 -6.17
CA LEU A 98 5.20 11.23 -5.16
C LEU A 98 4.12 10.84 -4.14
N VAL A 99 3.87 9.54 -3.99
CA VAL A 99 2.94 9.03 -2.97
C VAL A 99 3.45 9.46 -1.58
N LEU A 100 2.63 10.18 -0.82
CA LEU A 100 2.97 10.72 0.50
C LEU A 100 4.26 11.56 0.52
N LYS A 101 4.50 12.35 -0.53
CA LYS A 101 5.69 13.21 -0.66
C LYS A 101 5.91 14.18 0.51
N LYS A 102 4.85 14.58 1.21
CA LYS A 102 4.93 15.47 2.39
C LYS A 102 5.89 14.93 3.45
N ILE A 103 5.93 13.61 3.62
CA ILE A 103 6.71 12.94 4.66
C ILE A 103 7.91 12.15 4.11
N ALA A 104 7.95 11.86 2.81
CA ALA A 104 9.07 11.16 2.18
C ALA A 104 9.36 11.70 0.78
N LYS A 105 10.59 12.18 0.52
CA LYS A 105 10.94 12.93 -0.71
C LYS A 105 10.63 12.18 -2.02
N LYS A 106 10.77 10.85 -2.03
CA LYS A 106 10.44 9.99 -3.17
C LYS A 106 10.16 8.57 -2.69
N ASN A 107 9.05 7.99 -3.15
CA ASN A 107 8.64 6.65 -2.77
C ASN A 107 8.53 5.75 -3.98
N ASP A 108 9.64 5.12 -4.35
CA ASP A 108 9.70 4.19 -5.49
C ASP A 108 9.00 2.86 -5.22
N LYS A 109 8.76 2.56 -3.94
CA LYS A 109 8.15 1.32 -3.47
C LYS A 109 6.65 1.44 -3.18
N LEU A 110 6.13 2.66 -3.10
CA LEU A 110 4.71 2.88 -2.78
C LEU A 110 3.91 3.13 -4.04
N ARG A 111 2.67 2.64 -4.01
CA ARG A 111 1.70 2.83 -5.07
C ARG A 111 0.32 3.03 -4.48
N ILE A 112 -0.40 4.04 -4.94
CA ILE A 112 -1.83 4.17 -4.66
C ILE A 112 -2.55 3.14 -5.52
N ALA A 113 -3.21 2.18 -4.88
CA ALA A 113 -4.02 1.16 -5.53
C ALA A 113 -5.47 1.58 -5.66
N GLY A 114 -5.97 2.31 -4.67
CA GLY A 114 -7.32 2.84 -4.65
C GLY A 114 -7.41 4.18 -3.93
N TRP A 115 -8.45 4.92 -4.22
CA TRP A 115 -8.75 6.19 -3.57
C TRP A 115 -10.26 6.35 -3.38
N ALA A 116 -10.67 7.19 -2.43
CA ALA A 116 -12.05 7.56 -2.21
C ALA A 116 -12.17 9.05 -1.87
N PRO A 117 -13.12 9.77 -2.51
CA PRO A 117 -13.27 11.20 -2.31
C PRO A 117 -13.94 11.50 -0.97
N VAL A 118 -13.32 12.35 -0.16
CA VAL A 118 -13.87 12.79 1.12
C VAL A 118 -13.65 14.28 1.30
N ASP A 119 -14.62 14.98 1.88
CA ASP A 119 -14.50 16.39 2.24
C ASP A 119 -14.12 16.61 3.70
N SER A 120 -13.89 17.87 4.09
CA SER A 120 -13.47 18.23 5.45
C SER A 120 -14.51 17.93 6.54
N ASN A 121 -15.70 17.42 6.19
CA ASN A 121 -16.75 17.05 7.13
C ASN A 121 -16.94 15.52 7.21
N GLY A 122 -16.10 14.74 6.53
CA GLY A 122 -16.23 13.28 6.50
C GLY A 122 -17.35 12.78 5.59
N ASN A 123 -17.75 13.58 4.58
CA ASN A 123 -18.76 13.16 3.62
C ASN A 123 -18.11 12.62 2.35
N TRP A 124 -18.77 11.64 1.71
CA TRP A 124 -18.40 11.21 0.36
C TRP A 124 -18.65 12.34 -0.64
N SER A 125 -17.59 13.05 -1.00
CA SER A 125 -17.68 14.35 -1.65
C SER A 125 -16.33 14.70 -2.29
N PHE A 126 -16.38 15.33 -3.45
CA PHE A 126 -15.18 15.83 -4.13
C PHE A 126 -14.79 17.24 -3.66
N LYS A 127 -15.53 17.82 -2.72
CA LYS A 127 -15.19 19.11 -2.11
C LYS A 127 -13.85 19.00 -1.38
N ASP A 128 -13.20 20.15 -1.20
CA ASP A 128 -11.87 20.24 -0.57
C ASP A 128 -10.78 19.45 -1.32
N GLY A 129 -11.00 19.10 -2.58
CA GLY A 129 -9.95 18.52 -3.40
C GLY A 129 -9.38 17.22 -2.80
N LEU A 130 -8.07 17.02 -2.88
CA LEU A 130 -7.39 15.77 -2.50
C LEU A 130 -6.97 15.69 -1.03
N TYR A 131 -7.24 16.71 -0.22
CA TYR A 131 -6.66 16.82 1.12
C TYR A 131 -7.11 15.70 2.08
N PHE A 132 -8.36 15.26 1.96
CA PHE A 132 -8.98 14.30 2.89
C PHE A 132 -9.29 12.94 2.24
N ASP A 133 -8.92 12.74 0.98
CA ASP A 133 -9.17 11.49 0.27
C ASP A 133 -8.50 10.31 0.97
N ILE A 134 -9.30 9.27 1.23
CA ILE A 134 -8.81 8.02 1.80
C ILE A 134 -8.09 7.26 0.70
N LEU A 135 -6.88 6.76 1.00
CA LEU A 135 -6.06 6.05 0.04
C LEU A 135 -5.87 4.60 0.45
N MET A 136 -6.03 3.70 -0.51
CA MET A 136 -5.51 2.35 -0.45
C MET A 136 -4.11 2.37 -1.08
N VAL A 137 -3.10 2.03 -0.30
CA VAL A 137 -1.68 2.08 -0.66
C VAL A 137 -1.08 0.68 -0.59
N GLU A 138 -0.29 0.34 -1.59
CA GLU A 138 0.54 -0.87 -1.61
C GLU A 138 2.01 -0.46 -1.51
N GLY A 139 2.77 -1.25 -0.75
CA GLY A 139 4.22 -1.20 -0.68
C GLY A 139 4.89 -2.25 -1.57
N GLU A 140 6.12 -2.64 -1.21
CA GLU A 140 6.92 -3.61 -1.96
C GLU A 140 6.47 -5.06 -1.71
N ALA A 141 6.13 -5.40 -0.47
CA ALA A 141 5.61 -6.69 -0.06
C ALA A 141 4.10 -6.81 -0.36
N SER A 142 3.33 -5.75 -0.11
CA SER A 142 1.88 -5.72 -0.40
C SER A 142 1.51 -5.47 -1.86
N ASN A 143 2.49 -5.31 -2.74
CA ASN A 143 2.21 -5.06 -4.16
C ASN A 143 1.39 -6.20 -4.78
N SER A 144 0.24 -5.87 -5.35
CA SER A 144 -0.69 -6.88 -5.87
C SER A 144 -0.16 -7.67 -7.08
N LYS A 145 0.92 -7.20 -7.71
CA LYS A 145 1.53 -7.79 -8.91
C LYS A 145 2.88 -8.43 -8.63
N THR A 146 3.71 -7.78 -7.82
CA THR A 146 5.12 -8.16 -7.59
C THR A 146 5.47 -8.41 -6.13
N GLY A 147 4.45 -8.38 -5.26
CA GLY A 147 4.59 -8.51 -3.82
C GLY A 147 5.04 -9.89 -3.38
N VAL A 148 5.12 -10.06 -2.07
CA VAL A 148 5.54 -11.33 -1.48
C VAL A 148 4.47 -12.38 -1.76
N PRO A 149 4.84 -13.55 -2.32
CA PRO A 149 3.91 -14.64 -2.51
C PRO A 149 3.37 -15.19 -1.20
N PHE A 150 2.19 -15.78 -1.28
CA PHE A 150 1.50 -16.42 -0.16
C PHE A 150 2.39 -17.50 0.50
N PRO A 151 2.56 -17.48 1.83
CA PRO A 151 3.35 -18.47 2.55
C PRO A 151 2.66 -19.85 2.49
N LYS A 152 3.18 -20.77 1.68
CA LYS A 152 2.58 -22.11 1.45
C LYS A 152 2.50 -23.00 2.69
N GLU A 153 3.25 -22.69 3.73
CA GLU A 153 3.32 -23.46 4.97
C GLU A 153 2.37 -22.92 6.06
N ALA A 154 1.77 -21.75 5.84
CA ALA A 154 0.86 -21.14 6.81
C ALA A 154 -0.59 -21.60 6.60
N THR A 155 -1.41 -21.52 7.65
CA THR A 155 -2.85 -21.82 7.57
C THR A 155 -3.51 -20.92 6.53
N ASN A 156 -4.28 -21.51 5.60
CA ASN A 156 -4.86 -20.80 4.45
C ASN A 156 -3.84 -20.12 3.52
N ASN A 157 -2.55 -20.41 3.70
CA ASN A 157 -1.39 -19.80 3.07
C ASN A 157 -1.24 -18.30 3.36
N ASP A 158 -1.45 -17.87 4.60
CA ASP A 158 -1.41 -16.47 4.99
C ASP A 158 -0.90 -16.31 6.44
N ILE A 159 -0.15 -15.24 6.72
CA ILE A 159 0.38 -14.93 8.05
C ILE A 159 -0.23 -13.62 8.54
N PRO A 160 -1.03 -13.67 9.62
CA PRO A 160 -1.67 -12.48 10.14
C PRO A 160 -0.71 -11.34 10.47
N GLY A 161 -1.09 -10.12 10.09
CA GLY A 161 -0.37 -8.88 10.39
C GLY A 161 0.95 -8.69 9.65
N LYS A 162 1.24 -9.47 8.60
CA LYS A 162 2.42 -9.28 7.76
C LYS A 162 2.00 -9.03 6.32
N PRO A 163 2.41 -7.90 5.70
CA PRO A 163 2.00 -7.57 4.36
C PRO A 163 2.45 -8.63 3.35
N ASP A 164 1.50 -9.19 2.62
CA ASP A 164 1.74 -9.99 1.43
C ASP A 164 0.97 -9.43 0.22
N ARG A 165 1.13 -10.05 -0.95
CA ARG A 165 0.58 -9.52 -2.21
C ARG A 165 -0.96 -9.41 -2.28
N ASN A 166 -1.73 -9.86 -1.29
CA ASN A 166 -3.16 -9.52 -1.21
C ASN A 166 -3.49 -8.49 -0.14
N ASP A 167 -2.55 -8.13 0.71
CA ASP A 167 -2.75 -7.06 1.68
C ASP A 167 -2.60 -5.69 1.07
N PHE A 168 -3.03 -4.70 1.84
CA PHE A 168 -2.86 -3.30 1.49
C PHE A 168 -2.92 -2.44 2.74
N TRP A 169 -2.37 -1.25 2.63
CA TRP A 169 -2.45 -0.23 3.66
C TRP A 169 -3.59 0.72 3.34
N VAL A 170 -4.27 1.20 4.37
CA VAL A 170 -5.25 2.27 4.23
C VAL A 170 -4.74 3.49 4.99
N PHE A 171 -4.55 4.56 4.24
CA PHE A 171 -4.26 5.88 4.76
C PHE A 171 -5.57 6.66 4.85
N ASN A 172 -5.94 7.09 6.06
CA ASN A 172 -7.13 7.88 6.31
C ASN A 172 -6.74 9.30 6.78
N PRO A 173 -6.60 10.28 5.87
CA PRO A 173 -6.42 11.67 6.25
C PRO A 173 -7.74 12.39 6.60
N SER A 174 -8.89 11.72 6.44
CA SER A 174 -10.20 12.32 6.70
C SER A 174 -10.45 12.52 8.21
N PRO A 175 -11.36 13.44 8.60
CA PRO A 175 -11.61 13.77 10.01
C PRO A 175 -12.47 12.75 10.75
N VAL A 176 -12.80 11.61 10.11
CA VAL A 176 -13.69 10.58 10.65
C VAL A 176 -13.01 9.22 10.59
N ASP A 177 -13.32 8.38 11.58
CA ASP A 177 -12.88 6.99 11.57
C ASP A 177 -13.64 6.20 10.52
N ILE A 178 -12.93 5.31 9.85
CA ILE A 178 -13.53 4.41 8.88
C ILE A 178 -13.34 2.96 9.32
N VAL A 179 -14.23 2.13 8.81
CA VAL A 179 -14.19 0.68 9.00
C VAL A 179 -14.11 0.04 7.63
N VAL A 180 -12.99 -0.62 7.35
CA VAL A 180 -12.76 -1.37 6.12
C VAL A 180 -13.25 -2.80 6.31
N VAL A 181 -14.02 -3.27 5.34
CA VAL A 181 -14.60 -4.62 5.34
C VAL A 181 -14.52 -5.25 3.96
N GLY A 182 -14.46 -6.58 3.98
CA GLY A 182 -14.47 -7.41 2.78
C GLY A 182 -15.84 -7.53 2.13
N GLY A 183 -15.87 -7.58 0.80
CA GLY A 183 -17.00 -8.17 0.08
C GLY A 183 -16.99 -9.70 0.18
N SER A 184 -18.04 -10.37 -0.30
CA SER A 184 -18.19 -11.84 -0.25
C SER A 184 -17.02 -12.62 -0.89
N ASN A 185 -16.25 -11.98 -1.78
CA ASN A 185 -15.11 -12.56 -2.48
C ASN A 185 -13.74 -12.09 -1.97
N THR A 186 -13.71 -11.26 -0.92
CA THR A 186 -12.48 -10.67 -0.38
C THR A 186 -12.54 -10.77 1.15
N PRO A 187 -12.02 -11.84 1.77
CA PRO A 187 -12.17 -12.11 3.20
C PRO A 187 -11.25 -11.22 4.05
N ILE A 188 -11.54 -9.92 4.07
CA ILE A 188 -10.87 -8.93 4.93
C ILE A 188 -11.45 -9.02 6.34
N ASN A 189 -10.57 -9.12 7.34
CA ASN A 189 -10.97 -8.92 8.73
C ASN A 189 -11.43 -7.47 8.90
N LYS A 190 -12.51 -7.24 9.64
CA LYS A 190 -13.00 -5.88 9.90
C LYS A 190 -11.88 -5.07 10.55
N THR A 191 -11.41 -4.04 9.86
CA THR A 191 -10.30 -3.19 10.31
C THR A 191 -10.79 -1.77 10.52
N VAL A 192 -10.58 -1.22 11.72
CA VAL A 192 -10.83 0.19 12.01
C VAL A 192 -9.59 0.98 11.61
N VAL A 193 -9.77 2.05 10.85
CA VAL A 193 -8.72 2.97 10.44
C VAL A 193 -9.10 4.34 10.97
N GLU A 194 -8.44 4.74 12.05
CA GLU A 194 -8.69 6.01 12.74
C GLU A 194 -8.36 7.21 11.84
N SER A 195 -8.99 8.34 12.11
CA SER A 195 -8.65 9.63 11.51
C SER A 195 -7.14 9.93 11.69
N GLY A 196 -6.48 10.32 10.60
CA GLY A 196 -5.05 10.64 10.60
C GLY A 196 -4.12 9.44 10.75
N SER A 197 -4.59 8.21 10.48
CA SER A 197 -3.81 6.99 10.64
C SER A 197 -3.49 6.28 9.33
N LEU A 198 -2.48 5.41 9.37
CA LEU A 198 -2.08 4.50 8.31
C LEU A 198 -2.03 3.09 8.89
N VAL A 199 -2.90 2.20 8.40
CA VAL A 199 -3.12 0.88 9.01
C VAL A 199 -3.07 -0.21 7.94
N LEU A 200 -2.42 -1.34 8.26
CA LEU A 200 -2.44 -2.54 7.44
C LEU A 200 -3.82 -3.19 7.48
N VAL A 201 -4.40 -3.42 6.31
CA VAL A 201 -5.62 -4.22 6.14
C VAL A 201 -5.21 -5.58 5.64
N ASP A 202 -5.26 -6.52 6.58
CA ASP A 202 -4.92 -7.93 6.40
C ASP A 202 -6.10 -8.69 5.77
N VAL A 203 -5.81 -9.34 4.64
CA VAL A 203 -6.79 -10.10 3.86
C VAL A 203 -6.50 -11.58 4.06
N ASN A 204 -7.45 -12.31 4.66
CA ASN A 204 -7.19 -13.70 4.97
C ASN A 204 -7.03 -14.57 3.71
N GLY A 205 -5.94 -15.34 3.66
CA GLY A 205 -5.71 -16.36 2.64
C GLY A 205 -5.11 -15.81 1.35
N THR A 206 -5.49 -16.37 0.19
CA THR A 206 -4.75 -16.17 -1.08
C THR A 206 -5.53 -15.43 -2.18
N LYS A 207 -6.73 -14.94 -1.84
CA LYS A 207 -7.60 -14.32 -2.85
C LYS A 207 -7.09 -12.92 -3.16
N ALA A 208 -6.77 -12.69 -4.45
CA ALA A 208 -6.38 -11.37 -4.91
C ALA A 208 -7.45 -10.33 -4.58
N VAL A 209 -7.03 -9.18 -4.04
CA VAL A 209 -7.92 -8.07 -3.74
C VAL A 209 -8.18 -7.26 -5.00
N ASN A 210 -9.46 -7.10 -5.33
CA ASN A 210 -9.88 -6.11 -6.31
C ASN A 210 -10.31 -4.85 -5.57
N VAL A 211 -9.66 -3.74 -5.85
CA VAL A 211 -9.93 -2.41 -5.28
C VAL A 211 -11.44 -2.07 -5.30
N ARG A 212 -12.15 -2.44 -6.37
CA ARG A 212 -13.59 -2.18 -6.53
C ARG A 212 -14.49 -3.02 -5.61
N ASN A 213 -13.95 -4.07 -4.99
CA ASN A 213 -14.67 -4.97 -4.09
C ASN A 213 -14.35 -4.69 -2.62
N VAL A 214 -13.35 -3.86 -2.33
CA VAL A 214 -13.05 -3.41 -0.97
C VAL A 214 -14.09 -2.38 -0.57
N ARG A 215 -14.79 -2.67 0.53
CA ARG A 215 -15.84 -1.80 1.05
C ARG A 215 -15.36 -1.12 2.31
N PHE A 216 -15.88 0.05 2.57
CA PHE A 216 -15.71 0.69 3.86
C PHE A 216 -16.94 1.50 4.25
N SER A 217 -17.04 1.82 5.53
CA SER A 217 -18.11 2.62 6.13
C SER A 217 -17.52 3.62 7.13
N GLY A 218 -18.30 4.58 7.59
CA GLY A 218 -17.87 5.64 8.52
C GLY A 218 -18.09 7.04 7.96
N LEU A 219 -18.11 7.16 6.64
CA LEU A 219 -18.52 8.39 5.96
C LEU A 219 -20.05 8.54 5.92
N THR A 220 -20.52 9.76 5.68
CA THR A 220 -21.92 10.00 5.32
C THR A 220 -22.05 10.29 3.82
N ASN A 221 -23.15 9.85 3.20
CA ASN A 221 -23.60 10.53 1.98
C ASN A 221 -24.14 11.89 2.42
N GLY A 222 -24.09 12.95 1.60
CA GLY A 222 -24.56 14.29 2.01
C GLY A 222 -26.02 14.39 2.50
N ASN A 223 -26.75 13.26 2.56
CA ASN A 223 -28.09 13.08 3.11
C ASN A 223 -28.10 12.34 4.47
N GLY A 224 -26.95 12.08 5.10
CA GLY A 224 -26.81 11.51 6.45
C GLY A 224 -27.09 10.00 6.59
N SER A 225 -27.23 9.24 5.49
CA SER A 225 -27.50 7.80 5.58
C SER A 225 -26.21 6.97 5.63
N PRO A 226 -26.06 6.02 6.57
CA PRO A 226 -24.91 5.13 6.60
C PRO A 226 -24.92 4.24 5.35
N THR A 227 -23.91 4.44 4.51
CA THR A 227 -23.77 3.79 3.21
C THR A 227 -22.40 3.10 3.14
N GLN A 228 -22.35 1.94 2.48
CA GLN A 228 -21.09 1.29 2.17
C GLN A 228 -20.51 1.95 0.93
N PHE A 229 -19.23 2.30 1.01
CA PHE A 229 -18.47 2.95 -0.05
C PHE A 229 -17.39 2.02 -0.60
N TYR A 230 -16.85 2.37 -1.77
CA TYR A 230 -15.89 1.55 -2.50
C TYR A 230 -14.69 2.37 -2.92
N PHE A 231 -13.51 1.75 -2.97
CA PHE A 231 -12.36 2.42 -3.56
C PHE A 231 -12.44 2.47 -5.09
N THR A 232 -11.93 3.55 -5.66
CA THR A 232 -11.75 3.72 -7.10
C THR A 232 -10.28 3.55 -7.47
N ALA A 233 -9.99 2.84 -8.56
CA ALA A 233 -8.61 2.70 -9.03
C ALA A 233 -8.10 3.98 -9.71
N PRO A 234 -6.81 4.33 -9.60
CA PRO A 234 -6.17 5.35 -10.44
C PRO A 234 -6.15 4.96 -11.93
N LYS A 235 -5.94 5.96 -12.80
CA LYS A 235 -5.74 5.76 -14.25
C LYS A 235 -4.30 5.44 -14.63
#